data_AF-A0A240EE58-F1
#
_entry.id   AF-A0A240EE58-F1
#
_cell.length_a   1.000
_cell.length_b   1.000
_cell.length_c   1.000
_cell.angle_alpha   90.00
_cell.angle_beta   90.00
_cell.angle_gamma   90.00
#
_symmetry.space_group_name_H-M   'P 1'
#
loop_
_entity.id
_entity.type
_entity.pdbx_description
1 polymer ?
#
loop_
_entity_poly.entity_id
_entity_poly.type
_entity_poly.pdbx_seq_one_letter_code
_entity_poly.pdbx_strand_id
1 'polypeptide(L)'
;MGYRTLSTLDRLYAQRPAGCDTESFLRFTLDVLEIDYHIVSGNSGTIPKTGATVVVANHPLGCVEGVILAQVLLEIRKDVKILANEFLKLVPELEPLFIGVDVFNGANAHQANSRAFR
;
A
#
# COMPACT_ATOMS: atom_id res chain seq x y z
N MET A 1 11.07 -15.77 25.02
CA MET A 1 10.68 -15.76 23.59
C MET A 1 10.46 -14.30 23.21
N GLY A 2 11.55 -13.57 22.93
CA GLY A 2 11.60 -12.11 23.07
C GLY A 2 11.41 -11.34 21.76
N TYR A 3 10.60 -10.28 21.82
CA TYR A 3 10.51 -9.05 21.00
C TYR A 3 11.39 -8.89 19.74
N ARG A 4 11.40 -9.85 18.81
CA ARG A 4 12.30 -9.88 17.63
C ARG A 4 11.71 -9.32 16.33
N THR A 5 10.46 -8.88 16.31
CA THR A 5 9.76 -8.59 15.03
C THR A 5 9.98 -7.16 14.54
N LEU A 6 9.75 -6.14 15.38
CA LEU A 6 9.81 -4.74 14.94
C LEU A 6 11.24 -4.24 14.69
N SER A 7 12.21 -4.67 15.49
CA SER A 7 13.64 -4.35 15.27
C SER A 7 14.20 -4.96 13.98
N THR A 8 13.66 -6.10 13.57
CA THR A 8 14.00 -6.70 12.27
C THR A 8 13.47 -5.83 11.13
N LEU A 9 12.19 -5.43 11.21
CA LEU A 9 11.59 -4.54 10.20
C LEU A 9 12.28 -3.19 10.11
N ASP A 10 12.63 -2.59 11.26
CA ASP A 10 13.40 -1.33 11.31
C ASP A 10 14.75 -1.45 10.60
N ARG A 11 15.49 -2.54 10.89
CA ARG A 11 16.77 -2.80 10.21
C ARG A 11 16.63 -3.02 8.71
N LEU A 12 15.56 -3.68 8.26
CA LEU A 12 15.30 -3.86 6.82
C LEU A 12 14.91 -2.52 6.18
N TYR A 13 14.02 -1.75 6.83
CA TYR A 13 13.61 -0.43 6.37
C TYR A 13 14.78 0.57 6.27
N ALA A 14 15.76 0.46 7.15
CA ALA A 14 16.99 1.26 7.11
C ALA A 14 17.88 0.97 5.89
N GLN A 15 17.71 -0.16 5.21
CA GLN A 15 18.46 -0.53 4.01
C GLN A 15 17.84 -0.01 2.71
N ARG A 16 16.66 0.64 2.78
CA ARG A 16 15.99 1.15 1.59
C ARG A 16 16.86 2.20 0.87
N PRO A 17 16.75 2.34 -0.46
CA PRO A 17 17.49 3.37 -1.18
C PRO A 17 17.11 4.77 -0.68
N ALA A 18 18.11 5.63 -0.48
CA ALA A 18 17.87 6.99 0.01
C ALA A 18 17.06 7.80 -1.00
N GLY A 19 15.97 8.42 -0.54
CA GLY A 19 15.10 9.23 -1.39
C GLY A 19 14.36 8.45 -2.47
N CYS A 20 14.17 7.13 -2.29
CA CYS A 20 13.36 6.34 -3.21
C CYS A 20 11.92 6.84 -3.27
N ASP A 21 11.31 6.71 -4.45
CA ASP A 21 9.89 6.93 -4.64
C ASP A 21 9.05 5.72 -4.19
N THR A 22 7.73 5.88 -4.22
CA THR A 22 6.79 4.83 -3.81
C THR A 22 7.00 3.53 -4.58
N GLU A 23 7.16 3.57 -5.90
CA GLU A 23 7.31 2.36 -6.72
C GLU A 23 8.61 1.62 -6.38
N SER A 24 9.72 2.34 -6.25
CA SER A 24 11.00 1.78 -5.85
C SER A 24 10.95 1.21 -4.44
N PHE A 25 10.23 1.87 -3.52
CA PHE A 25 10.05 1.39 -2.15
C PHE A 25 9.20 0.13 -2.07
N LEU A 26 8.11 0.03 -2.86
CA LEU A 26 7.29 -1.19 -2.94
C LEU A 26 8.12 -2.37 -3.46
N ARG A 27 8.91 -2.16 -4.52
CA ARG A 27 9.81 -3.18 -5.06
C ARG A 27 10.84 -3.61 -4.03
N PHE A 28 11.55 -2.65 -3.43
CA PHE A 28 12.50 -2.91 -2.34
C PHE A 28 11.89 -3.71 -1.20
N THR A 29 10.65 -3.39 -0.82
CA THR A 29 9.94 -4.07 0.28
C THR A 29 9.69 -5.55 -0.04
N LEU A 30 9.30 -5.88 -1.28
CA LEU A 30 9.13 -7.28 -1.68
C LEU A 30 10.47 -8.01 -1.75
N ASP A 31 11.50 -7.38 -2.32
CA ASP A 31 12.82 -7.97 -2.47
C ASP A 31 13.47 -8.26 -1.10
N VAL A 32 13.44 -7.30 -0.17
CA VAL A 32 14.07 -7.45 1.15
C VAL A 32 13.34 -8.43 2.07
N LEU A 33 12.06 -8.68 1.80
CA LEU A 33 11.26 -9.68 2.50
C LEU A 33 11.27 -11.04 1.80
N GLU A 34 11.97 -11.17 0.66
CA GLU A 34 12.05 -12.38 -0.15
C GLU A 34 10.66 -12.86 -0.61
N ILE A 35 9.83 -11.93 -1.07
CA ILE A 35 8.45 -12.19 -1.48
C ILE A 35 8.35 -12.19 -3.01
N ASP A 36 8.07 -13.37 -3.56
CA ASP A 36 7.68 -13.56 -4.95
C ASP A 36 6.16 -13.70 -5.09
N TYR A 37 5.62 -13.27 -6.24
CA TYR A 37 4.21 -13.45 -6.56
C TYR A 37 4.00 -13.74 -8.05
N HIS A 38 2.89 -14.42 -8.35
CA HIS A 38 2.47 -14.74 -9.71
C HIS A 38 0.98 -14.44 -9.91
N ILE A 39 0.66 -13.80 -11.03
CA ILE A 39 -0.72 -13.57 -11.45
C ILE A 39 -1.19 -14.82 -12.19
N VAL A 40 -1.93 -15.68 -11.50
CA VAL A 40 -2.38 -16.99 -12.04
C VAL A 40 -3.58 -16.85 -12.97
N SER A 41 -4.42 -15.83 -12.75
CA SER A 41 -5.66 -15.61 -13.50
C SER A 41 -6.01 -14.13 -13.59
N GLY A 42 -6.75 -13.77 -14.63
CA GLY A 42 -7.10 -12.38 -14.93
C GLY A 42 -6.15 -11.75 -15.95
N ASN A 43 -6.60 -10.67 -16.58
CA ASN A 43 -5.80 -9.92 -17.54
C ASN A 43 -5.69 -8.48 -17.05
N SER A 44 -4.49 -8.03 -16.70
CA SER A 44 -4.23 -6.64 -16.29
C SER A 44 -4.67 -5.62 -17.35
N GLY A 45 -4.73 -6.02 -18.63
CA GLY A 45 -5.26 -5.22 -19.72
C GLY A 45 -6.76 -4.89 -19.65
N THR A 46 -7.53 -5.55 -18.77
CA THR A 46 -8.94 -5.18 -18.55
C THR A 46 -9.11 -4.02 -17.58
N ILE A 47 -8.05 -3.61 -16.87
CA ILE A 47 -8.10 -2.46 -15.96
C ILE A 47 -8.16 -1.20 -16.83
N PRO A 48 -9.20 -0.34 -16.69
CA PRO A 48 -9.31 0.89 -17.45
C PRO A 48 -8.08 1.77 -17.22
N LYS A 49 -7.36 2.15 -18.28
CA LYS A 49 -6.16 3.00 -18.19
C LYS A 49 -6.47 4.46 -17.85
N THR A 50 -7.70 4.89 -18.12
CA THR A 50 -8.18 6.27 -17.90
C THR A 50 -9.60 6.25 -17.37
N GLY A 51 -10.07 7.40 -16.89
CA GLY A 51 -11.39 7.53 -16.27
C GLY A 51 -11.43 7.08 -14.82
N ALA A 52 -12.52 7.41 -14.13
CA ALA A 52 -12.74 7.03 -12.75
C ALA A 52 -12.86 5.50 -12.63
N THR A 53 -12.15 4.90 -11.68
CA THR A 53 -12.13 3.45 -11.48
C THR A 53 -11.96 3.16 -10.00
N VAL A 54 -12.78 2.24 -9.48
CA VAL A 54 -12.66 1.72 -8.12
C VAL A 54 -12.25 0.25 -8.23
N VAL A 55 -11.12 -0.10 -7.65
CA VAL A 55 -10.67 -1.49 -7.53
C VAL A 55 -11.01 -1.98 -6.14
N VAL A 56 -11.67 -3.14 -6.06
CA VAL A 56 -12.02 -3.80 -4.79
C VAL A 56 -11.32 -5.15 -4.77
N ALA A 57 -10.52 -5.39 -3.73
CA ALA A 57 -9.81 -6.63 -3.53
C ALA A 57 -9.94 -7.07 -2.07
N ASN A 58 -10.06 -8.38 -1.85
CA ASN A 58 -9.83 -8.96 -0.54
C ASN A 58 -8.32 -9.07 -0.29
N HIS A 59 -7.89 -8.88 0.96
CA HIS A 59 -6.49 -9.02 1.37
C HIS A 59 -6.36 -9.86 2.67
N PRO A 60 -6.68 -11.16 2.66
CA PRO A 60 -6.66 -11.99 3.88
C PRO A 60 -5.29 -12.08 4.57
N LEU A 61 -4.18 -11.88 3.85
CA LEU A 61 -2.81 -11.87 4.36
C LEU A 61 -2.34 -10.46 4.75
N GLY A 62 -3.12 -9.43 4.47
CA GLY A 62 -2.90 -8.06 4.94
C GLY A 62 -1.80 -7.31 4.18
N CYS A 63 -0.82 -6.74 4.89
CA CYS A 63 0.10 -5.75 4.34
C CYS A 63 0.88 -6.23 3.10
N VAL A 64 1.28 -7.50 3.06
CA VAL A 64 2.03 -8.07 1.93
C VAL A 64 1.21 -8.01 0.64
N GLU A 65 -0.07 -8.40 0.68
CA GLU A 65 -0.96 -8.31 -0.48
C GLU A 65 -1.21 -6.86 -0.87
N GLY A 66 -1.27 -5.95 0.11
CA GLY A 66 -1.36 -4.51 -0.14
C GLY A 66 -0.18 -3.99 -0.97
N VAL A 67 1.05 -4.41 -0.65
CA VAL A 67 2.26 -4.05 -1.39
C VAL A 67 2.24 -4.64 -2.81
N ILE A 68 1.88 -5.91 -2.95
CA ILE A 68 1.79 -6.59 -4.25
C ILE A 68 0.75 -5.91 -5.14
N LEU A 69 -0.47 -5.68 -4.62
CA LEU A 69 -1.55 -5.03 -5.35
C LEU A 69 -1.19 -3.59 -5.73
N ALA A 70 -0.59 -2.83 -4.82
CA ALA A 70 -0.09 -1.48 -5.11
C ALA A 70 0.87 -1.48 -6.29
N GLN A 71 1.88 -2.37 -6.26
CA GLN A 71 2.89 -2.48 -7.31
C GLN A 71 2.26 -2.84 -8.67
N VAL A 72 1.42 -3.87 -8.70
CA VAL A 72 0.74 -4.32 -9.93
C VAL A 72 -0.16 -3.21 -10.50
N LEU A 73 -0.90 -2.49 -9.66
CA LEU A 73 -1.77 -1.41 -10.13
C LEU A 73 -0.97 -0.19 -10.61
N LEU A 74 0.14 0.16 -9.95
CA LEU A 74 1.02 1.26 -10.33
C LEU A 74 1.78 1.01 -11.64
N GLU A 75 2.01 -0.25 -12.02
CA GLU A 75 2.51 -0.62 -13.34
C GLU A 75 1.51 -0.30 -14.47
N ILE A 76 0.21 -0.27 -14.15
CA ILE A 76 -0.86 -0.03 -15.13
C ILE A 76 -1.28 1.44 -15.14
N ARG A 77 -1.37 2.07 -13.97
CA ARG A 77 -1.79 3.47 -13.78
C ARG A 77 -0.98 4.17 -12.71
N LYS A 78 -0.49 5.38 -12.99
CA LYS A 78 0.29 6.17 -12.04
C LYS A 78 -0.54 6.99 -11.04
N ASP A 79 -1.86 7.01 -11.20
CA ASP A 79 -2.80 7.77 -10.36
C ASP A 79 -3.48 6.93 -9.26
N VAL A 80 -2.97 5.72 -8.98
CA VAL A 80 -3.52 4.82 -7.96
C VAL A 80 -3.47 5.47 -6.58
N LYS A 81 -4.58 5.33 -5.84
CA LYS A 81 -4.69 5.66 -4.42
C LYS A 81 -5.36 4.52 -3.67
N ILE A 82 -4.89 4.24 -2.45
CA ILE A 82 -5.37 3.16 -1.61
C ILE A 82 -6.05 3.75 -0.38
N LEU A 83 -7.30 3.34 -0.13
CA LEU A 83 -7.99 3.66 1.11
C LEU A 83 -7.43 2.80 2.24
N ALA A 84 -6.78 3.43 3.20
CA ALA A 84 -6.16 2.70 4.31
C ALA A 84 -6.09 3.55 5.59
N ASN A 85 -5.68 2.93 6.69
CA ASN A 85 -5.54 3.63 7.97
C ASN A 85 -4.55 4.80 7.86
N GLU A 86 -4.92 5.98 8.38
CA GLU A 86 -4.07 7.19 8.43
C GLU A 86 -2.66 6.92 8.97
N PHE A 87 -2.47 5.98 9.90
CA PHE A 87 -1.14 5.66 10.43
C PHE A 87 -0.15 5.14 9.38
N LEU A 88 -0.62 4.58 8.26
CA LEU A 88 0.28 4.11 7.19
C LEU A 88 0.96 5.26 6.46
N LYS A 89 0.42 6.49 6.56
CA LYS A 89 1.05 7.70 6.03
C LYS A 89 2.28 8.14 6.81
N LEU A 90 2.56 7.51 7.96
CA LEU A 90 3.80 7.75 8.70
C LEU A 90 5.04 7.16 8.01
N VAL A 91 4.86 6.28 7.03
CA VAL A 91 5.93 5.81 6.14
C VAL A 91 6.00 6.77 4.94
N PRO A 92 7.01 7.66 4.86
CA PRO A 92 7.03 8.75 3.87
C PRO A 92 6.94 8.28 2.43
N GLU A 93 7.53 7.13 2.12
CA GLU A 93 7.55 6.55 0.77
C GLU A 93 6.17 6.03 0.34
N LEU A 94 5.28 5.73 1.30
CA LEU A 94 3.91 5.28 1.04
C LEU A 94 2.85 6.38 1.20
N GLU A 95 3.19 7.50 1.83
CA GLU A 95 2.25 8.61 2.05
C GLU A 95 1.51 9.05 0.76
N PRO A 96 2.19 9.19 -0.40
CA PRO A 96 1.53 9.59 -1.63
C PRO A 96 0.53 8.56 -2.13
N LEU A 97 0.62 7.30 -1.70
CA LEU A 97 -0.25 6.23 -2.16
C LEU A 97 -1.58 6.18 -1.40
N PHE A 98 -1.64 6.72 -0.18
CA PHE A 98 -2.78 6.50 0.71
C PHE A 98 -3.78 7.66 0.72
N ILE A 99 -5.06 7.30 0.63
CA ILE A 99 -6.17 8.09 1.14
C ILE A 99 -6.42 7.58 2.56
N GLY A 100 -6.00 8.37 3.55
CA GLY A 100 -6.13 7.99 4.93
C GLY A 100 -7.58 8.04 5.42
N VAL A 101 -7.97 7.02 6.17
CA VAL A 101 -9.27 6.93 6.83
C VAL A 101 -9.09 6.56 8.29
N ASP A 102 -9.97 7.09 9.13
CA ASP A 102 -10.13 6.63 10.50
C ASP A 102 -10.98 5.35 10.49
N VAL A 103 -10.30 4.22 10.71
CA VAL A 103 -10.92 2.89 10.79
C VAL A 103 -11.39 2.56 12.20
N PHE A 104 -11.05 3.40 13.19
CA PHE A 104 -11.56 3.27 14.54
C PHE A 104 -12.89 4.02 14.58
N ASN A 105 -13.97 3.32 14.94
CA ASN A 105 -15.35 3.82 14.84
C ASN A 105 -15.70 4.88 15.92
N GLY A 106 -14.81 5.85 16.15
CA GLY A 106 -14.98 6.96 17.08
C GLY A 106 -15.98 8.00 16.56
N ALA A 107 -16.47 8.85 17.47
CA ALA A 107 -17.53 9.82 17.18
C ALA A 107 -17.25 10.77 15.99
N ASN A 108 -15.98 10.93 15.60
CA ASN A 108 -15.53 11.79 14.51
C ASN A 108 -15.14 11.04 13.22
N ALA A 109 -15.19 9.71 13.18
CA ALA A 109 -14.70 8.90 12.06
C ALA A 109 -15.44 9.22 10.74
N HIS A 110 -16.77 9.40 10.79
CA HIS A 110 -17.56 9.79 9.62
C HIS A 110 -17.14 11.15 9.04
N GLN A 111 -16.78 12.11 9.91
CA GLN A 111 -16.40 13.45 9.49
C GLN A 111 -14.98 13.47 8.92
N ALA A 112 -14.05 12.72 9.54
CA ALA A 112 -12.70 12.52 9.02
C ALA A 112 -12.71 11.83 7.64
N ASN A 113 -13.46 10.73 7.50
CA ASN A 113 -13.51 9.95 6.27
C ASN A 113 -14.20 10.71 5.12
N SER A 114 -15.15 11.62 5.42
CA SER A 114 -15.76 12.47 4.40
C SER A 114 -14.79 13.47 3.74
N ARG A 115 -13.71 13.85 4.44
CA ARG A 115 -12.67 14.75 3.93
C ARG A 115 -11.66 14.01 3.05
N ALA A 116 -11.51 12.71 3.25
CA ALA A 116 -10.60 11.86 2.49
C ALA A 116 -11.00 11.72 1.01
N PHE A 117 -12.27 12.00 0.68
CA PHE A 117 -12.83 11.94 -0.68
C PHE A 117 -13.17 13.30 -1.29
N ARG A 118 -12.79 14.41 -0.63
CA ARG A 118 -12.97 15.79 -1.15
C ARG A 118 -11.69 16.29 -1.79
#